data_AF-A0A4Z0KSS4-F1
#
_entry.id   AF-A0A4Z0KSS4-F1
#
_cell.length_a   1.000
_cell.length_b   1.000
_cell.length_c   1.000
_cell.angle_alpha   90.00
_cell.angle_beta   90.00
_cell.angle_gamma   90.00
#
_symmetry.space_group_name_H-M   'P 1'
#
loop_
_entity.id
_entity.type
_entity.pdbx_description
1 polymer ?
#
loop_
_entity_poly.entity_id
_entity_poly.type
_entity_poly.pdbx_seq_one_letter_code
_entity_poly.pdbx_strand_id
1 'polypeptide(L)' 'MNALIVPQWPLPKGVAAYSSTRIGGVSLPPYDSLNLGAQCGDSPGRVEENRERLC' A
#
# COMPACT_ATOMS: atom_id res chain seq x y z
N MET A 1 10.64 -5.65 -8.96
CA MET A 1 9.35 -4.93 -8.91
C MET A 1 9.40 -3.98 -7.73
N ASN A 2 8.95 -2.73 -7.88
CA ASN A 2 9.06 -1.70 -6.84
C ASN A 2 7.75 -1.63 -6.04
N ALA A 3 7.83 -1.68 -4.71
CA ALA A 3 6.65 -1.68 -3.83
C ALA A 3 5.97 -0.31 -3.72
N LEU A 4 6.74 0.77 -3.93
CA LEU A 4 6.29 2.16 -3.84
C LEU A 4 6.61 2.93 -5.14
N ILE A 5 5.73 3.87 -5.45
CA ILE A 5 5.92 4.89 -6.50
C ILE A 5 6.23 6.22 -5.81
N VAL A 6 7.32 6.86 -6.22
CA VAL A 6 7.67 8.22 -5.77
C VAL A 6 7.17 9.23 -6.82
N PRO A 7 6.32 10.21 -6.45
CA PRO A 7 5.81 11.21 -7.40
C PRO A 7 6.93 12.03 -8.03
N GLN A 8 6.94 12.13 -9.37
CA GLN A 8 7.90 12.93 -10.12
C GLN A 8 7.35 14.34 -10.39
N TRP A 9 7.19 15.11 -9.31
CA TRP A 9 6.82 16.53 -9.36
C TRP A 9 7.82 17.37 -8.55
N PRO A 10 7.82 18.71 -8.66
CA PRO A 10 8.69 19.57 -7.87
C PRO A 10 8.31 19.53 -6.38
N LEU A 11 8.82 18.53 -5.67
CA LEU A 11 8.52 18.31 -4.26
C LEU A 11 9.15 19.43 -3.41
N PRO A 12 8.37 20.19 -2.63
CA PRO A 12 8.92 21.22 -1.76
C PRO A 12 9.89 20.63 -0.72
N LYS A 13 10.88 21.41 -0.29
CA LYS A 13 11.77 21.00 0.80
C LYS A 13 10.96 20.74 2.07
N GLY A 14 11.23 19.61 2.73
CA GLY A 14 10.54 19.19 3.96
C GLY A 14 9.24 18.40 3.74
N VAL A 15 8.84 18.14 2.50
CA VAL A 15 7.71 17.26 2.17
C VAL A 15 8.24 15.90 1.70
N ALA A 16 7.62 14.82 2.15
CA ALA A 16 7.82 13.48 1.61
C ALA A 16 6.48 12.94 1.07
N ALA A 17 6.51 12.26 -0.06
CA ALA A 17 5.33 11.66 -0.67
C ALA A 17 5.69 10.36 -1.38
N TYR A 18 4.79 9.37 -1.29
CA TYR A 18 4.85 8.11 -2.01
C TYR A 18 3.43 7.60 -2.27
N SER A 19 3.29 6.66 -3.19
CA SER A 19 2.05 5.94 -3.47
C SER A 19 2.35 4.45 -3.43
N SER A 20 1.50 3.68 -2.72
CA SER A 20 1.65 2.23 -2.66
C SER A 20 1.32 1.58 -4.01
N THR A 21 1.82 0.37 -4.20
CA THR A 21 1.38 -0.53 -5.28
C THR A 21 0.67 -1.74 -4.68
N ARG A 22 0.16 -2.64 -5.51
CA ARG A 22 -0.42 -3.91 -5.01
C ARG A 22 0.61 -4.91 -4.49
N ILE A 23 1.92 -4.63 -4.58
CA ILE A 23 3.02 -5.57 -4.30
C ILE A 23 3.46 -5.44 -2.84
N GLY A 24 3.77 -6.58 -2.20
CA GLY A 24 4.45 -6.62 -0.89
C GLY A 24 3.55 -6.88 0.32
N GLY A 25 2.26 -7.14 0.09
CA GLY A 25 1.34 -7.48 1.18
C GLY A 25 1.05 -8.97 1.32
N VAL A 26 0.05 -9.29 2.14
CA VAL A 26 -0.35 -10.65 2.52
C VAL A 26 -1.75 -11.06 2.07
N SER A 27 -2.48 -10.16 1.41
CA SER A 27 -3.82 -10.44 0.88
C SER A 27 -3.77 -11.50 -0.22
N LEU A 28 -4.84 -12.29 -0.32
CA LEU A 28 -5.02 -13.31 -1.35
C LEU A 28 -5.96 -12.81 -2.46
N PRO A 29 -6.00 -13.47 -3.63
CA PRO A 29 -6.95 -13.13 -4.69
C PRO A 29 -8.40 -13.08 -4.16
N PRO A 30 -9.22 -12.10 -4.58
CA PRO A 30 -8.96 -11.10 -5.61
C PRO A 30 -8.21 -9.84 -5.14
N TYR A 31 -7.74 -9.79 -3.90
CA TYR A 31 -7.11 -8.62 -3.26
C TYR A 31 -5.59 -8.73 -3.17
N ASP A 32 -4.97 -9.69 -3.87
CA ASP A 32 -3.53 -9.89 -3.82
C ASP A 32 -2.79 -8.61 -4.26
N SER A 33 -1.72 -8.17 -3.60
CA SER A 33 -1.12 -8.65 -2.34
C SER A 33 -1.21 -7.61 -1.21
N LEU A 34 -1.08 -6.31 -1.51
CA LEU A 34 -1.09 -5.20 -0.54
C LEU A 34 -2.40 -4.40 -0.60
N ASN A 35 -3.48 -4.99 -0.13
CA ASN A 35 -4.76 -4.30 -0.02
C ASN A 35 -4.87 -3.52 1.30
N LEU A 36 -5.16 -2.22 1.20
CA LEU A 36 -5.32 -1.30 2.35
C LEU A 36 -6.79 -0.97 2.65
N GLY A 37 -7.72 -1.40 1.78
CA GLY A 37 -9.13 -1.08 1.84
C GLY A 37 -9.89 -2.02 2.78
N ALA A 38 -10.45 -1.48 3.87
CA ALA A 38 -11.17 -2.26 4.88
C ALA A 38 -12.64 -2.61 4.51
N GLN A 39 -13.19 -2.01 3.45
CA GLN A 39 -14.61 -2.13 3.07
C GLN A 39 -14.81 -2.76 1.68
N CYS A 40 -13.87 -3.58 1.22
CA CYS A 40 -13.92 -4.24 -0.08
C CYS A 40 -14.22 -5.74 -0.01
N GLY A 41 -14.31 -6.33 1.19
CA GLY A 41 -14.57 -7.77 1.40
C GLY A 41 -13.33 -8.62 1.67
N ASP A 42 -12.16 -8.02 1.87
CA ASP A 42 -10.94 -8.71 2.30
C ASP A 42 -10.93 -9.00 3.81
N SER A 43 -10.02 -9.88 4.25
CA SER A 43 -9.82 -10.22 5.65
C SER A 43 -9.30 -9.01 6.44
N PRO A 44 -9.97 -8.59 7.52
CA PRO A 44 -9.54 -7.44 8.33
C PRO A 44 -8.11 -7.57 8.87
N GLY A 45 -7.70 -8.77 9.28
CA GLY A 45 -6.33 -8.99 9.79
C GLY A 45 -5.25 -8.85 8.71
N ARG A 46 -5.56 -9.17 7.45
CA ARG A 46 -4.63 -8.98 6.33
C ARG A 46 -4.53 -7.52 5.93
N VAL A 47 -5.66 -6.81 5.94
CA VAL A 47 -5.70 -5.36 5.70
C VAL A 47 -4.89 -4.61 6.76
N GLU A 48 -4.98 -5.03 8.03
CA GLU A 48 -4.20 -4.43 9.11
C GLU A 48 -2.70 -4.68 8.94
N GLU A 49 -2.29 -5.93 8.72
CA GLU A 49 -0.88 -6.27 8.42
C GLU A 49 -0.35 -5.49 7.20
N ASN A 50 -1.16 -5.31 6.15
CA ASN A 50 -0.76 -4.53 4.98
C ASN A 50 -0.56 -3.05 5.30
N ARG A 51 -1.33 -2.49 6.25
CA ARG A 51 -1.17 -1.11 6.72
C ARG A 51 0.07 -0.97 7.58
N GLU A 52 0.32 -1.92 8.48
CA GLU A 52 1.52 -1.96 9.31
C GLU A 52 2.80 -2.03 8.47
N ARG A 53 2.78 -2.77 7.34
CA ARG A 53 3.92 -2.82 6.41
C ARG A 53 4.19 -1.53 5.65
N LEU A 54 3.19 -0.64 5.54
CA LEU A 54 3.31 0.61 4.78
C LEU A 54 3.69 1.80 5.68
N CYS A 55 3.26 1.78 6.95
CA CYS A 55 3.59 2.78 7.97
C CYS A 55 5.04 2.67 8.44
#